data_AF-A0A535A122-F1
#
_entry.id   AF-A0A535A122-F1
#
_cell.length_a   1.000
_cell.length_b   1.000
_cell.length_c   1.000
_cell.angle_alpha   90.00
_cell.angle_beta   90.00
_cell.angle_gamma   90.00
#
_symmetry.space_group_name_H-M   'P 1'
#
loop_
_entity.id
_entity.type
_entity.pdbx_description
1 polymer ?
#
loop_
_entity_poly.entity_id
_entity_poly.type
_entity_poly.pdbx_seq_one_letter_code
_entity_poly.pdbx_strand_id
1 'polypeptide(L)'
;MGEKTMMEVLRAECPGAADALGAFFAALVGQPALDEKTKQLVYVAAAAAAGHVRGVPAHVARLRALGATRQEVLEALLMTLPAAGFGPLSQCLPAAMAVFDA
;
A
#
# COMPACT_ATOMS: atom_id res chain seq x y z
N MET A 1 4.07 -1.09 -24.21
CA MET A 1 4.98 -1.97 -23.46
C MET A 1 4.94 -1.49 -22.02
N GLY A 2 4.46 -2.29 -21.07
CA GLY A 2 4.25 -1.84 -19.69
C GLY A 2 5.57 -1.48 -19.00
N GLU A 3 5.55 -0.47 -18.12
CA GLU A 3 6.70 -0.12 -17.30
C GLU A 3 7.04 -1.29 -16.35
N LYS A 4 8.33 -1.62 -16.23
CA LYS A 4 8.78 -2.70 -15.33
C LYS A 4 8.53 -2.31 -13.88
N THR A 5 8.06 -3.25 -13.08
CA THR A 5 7.92 -3.05 -11.63
C THR A 5 9.29 -2.94 -10.96
N MET A 6 9.33 -2.33 -9.77
CA MET A 6 10.54 -2.26 -8.94
C MET A 6 11.15 -3.65 -8.68
N MET A 7 10.32 -4.68 -8.46
CA MET A 7 10.79 -6.05 -8.21
C MET A 7 11.34 -6.72 -9.47
N GLU A 8 10.80 -6.44 -10.66
CA GLU A 8 11.34 -6.97 -11.93
C GLU A 8 12.72 -6.39 -12.23
N VAL A 9 12.90 -5.08 -11.98
CA VAL A 9 14.22 -4.44 -12.10
C VAL A 9 15.18 -5.02 -11.06
N LEU A 10 14.78 -5.11 -9.79
CA LEU A 10 15.65 -5.61 -8.73
C LEU A 10 16.07 -7.06 -8.97
N ARG A 11 15.18 -7.92 -9.47
CA ARG A 11 15.50 -9.31 -9.79
C ARG A 11 16.48 -9.44 -10.95
N ALA A 12 16.45 -8.54 -11.93
CA ALA A 12 17.39 -8.53 -13.05
C ALA A 12 18.77 -8.01 -12.64
N GLU A 13 18.83 -6.94 -11.86
CA GLU A 13 20.07 -6.23 -11.53
C GLU A 13 20.77 -6.79 -10.27
N CYS A 14 20.02 -7.29 -9.29
CA CYS A 14 20.56 -7.82 -8.04
C CYS A 14 19.68 -8.96 -7.48
N PRO A 15 19.77 -10.17 -8.05
CA PRO A 15 18.90 -11.30 -7.69
C PRO A 15 18.92 -11.63 -6.18
N GLY A 16 20.10 -11.60 -5.56
CA GLY A 16 20.24 -11.87 -4.13
C GLY A 16 19.48 -10.88 -3.25
N ALA A 17 19.46 -9.59 -3.62
CA ALA A 17 18.65 -8.60 -2.92
C ALA A 17 17.14 -8.81 -3.16
N ALA A 18 16.75 -9.20 -4.38
CA ALA A 18 15.36 -9.51 -4.68
C ALA A 18 14.83 -10.70 -3.86
N ASP A 19 15.64 -11.75 -3.71
CA ASP A 19 15.26 -12.95 -2.95
C ASP A 19 15.22 -12.64 -1.44
N ALA A 20 16.20 -11.89 -0.91
CA ALA A 20 16.19 -11.46 0.49
C ALA A 20 14.97 -10.58 0.81
N LEU A 21 14.65 -9.62 -0.06
CA LEU A 21 13.48 -8.75 0.10
C LEU A 21 12.16 -9.53 -0.01
N GLY A 22 12.10 -10.50 -0.92
CA GLY A 22 10.96 -11.42 -1.04
C GLY A 22 10.73 -12.23 0.23
N ALA A 23 11.79 -12.80 0.80
CA ALA A 23 11.73 -13.55 2.06
C ALA A 23 11.26 -12.67 3.23
N PHE A 24 11.76 -11.43 3.31
CA PHE A 24 11.32 -10.45 4.31
C PHE A 24 9.82 -10.16 4.21
N PHE A 25 9.31 -9.85 3.01
CA PHE A 25 7.88 -9.59 2.82
C PHE A 25 7.02 -10.82 3.09
N ALA A 26 7.47 -12.02 2.70
CA ALA A 26 6.74 -13.26 2.98
C ALA A 26 6.60 -13.49 4.51
N ALA A 27 7.66 -13.25 5.28
CA ALA A 27 7.63 -13.38 6.74
C ALA A 27 6.69 -12.36 7.41
N LEU A 28 6.60 -11.13 6.88
CA LEU A 28 5.67 -10.12 7.38
C LEU A 28 4.21 -10.45 7.04
N VAL A 29 3.93 -10.79 5.78
CA VAL A 29 2.57 -11.07 5.29
C VAL A 29 2.04 -12.38 5.88
N GLY A 30 2.91 -13.35 6.19
CA GLY A 30 2.56 -14.65 6.77
C GLY A 30 2.07 -14.63 8.22
N GLN A 31 2.14 -13.49 8.93
CA GLN A 31 1.71 -13.42 10.34
C GLN A 31 0.20 -13.67 10.48
N PRO A 32 -0.27 -14.64 11.29
CA PRO A 32 -1.65 -15.15 11.16
C PRO A 32 -2.72 -14.30 11.87
N ALA A 33 -2.34 -13.40 12.77
CA ALA A 33 -3.29 -12.73 13.67
C ALA A 33 -4.25 -11.76 12.98
N LEU A 34 -3.83 -11.15 11.86
CA LEU A 34 -4.64 -10.23 11.07
C LEU A 34 -4.91 -10.84 9.68
N ASP A 35 -6.16 -10.73 9.22
CA ASP A 35 -6.49 -11.08 7.85
C ASP A 35 -5.82 -10.14 6.84
N GLU A 36 -5.86 -10.53 5.56
CA GLU A 36 -5.16 -9.80 4.50
C GLU A 36 -5.70 -8.38 4.31
N LYS A 37 -7.03 -8.21 4.36
CA LYS A 37 -7.68 -6.90 4.23
C LYS A 37 -7.24 -5.97 5.36
N THR A 38 -7.22 -6.45 6.59
CA THR A 38 -6.81 -5.69 7.77
C THR A 38 -5.35 -5.30 7.70
N LYS A 39 -4.46 -6.22 7.29
CA LYS A 39 -3.03 -5.89 7.05
C LYS A 39 -2.86 -4.81 5.99
N GLN A 40 -3.63 -4.87 4.90
CA GLN A 40 -3.56 -3.88 3.85
C GLN A 40 -4.11 -2.51 4.28
N LEU A 41 -5.16 -2.47 5.12
CA LEU A 41 -5.66 -1.21 5.69
C LEU A 41 -4.61 -0.56 6.61
N VAL A 42 -3.96 -1.35 7.46
CA VAL A 42 -2.84 -0.87 8.29
C VAL A 42 -1.69 -0.36 7.42
N TYR A 43 -1.31 -1.13 6.40
CA TYR A 43 -0.23 -0.74 5.50
C TYR A 43 -0.53 0.55 4.74
N VAL A 44 -1.74 0.71 4.17
CA VAL A 44 -2.06 1.91 3.38
C VAL A 44 -2.11 3.17 4.24
N ALA A 45 -2.59 3.07 5.49
CA ALA A 45 -2.54 4.18 6.44
C ALA A 45 -1.09 4.55 6.78
N ALA A 46 -0.23 3.57 7.07
CA ALA A 46 1.19 3.81 7.33
C ALA A 46 1.91 4.41 6.11
N ALA A 47 1.61 3.91 4.90
CA ALA A 47 2.18 4.39 3.66
C ALA A 47 1.75 5.84 3.36
N ALA A 48 0.48 6.19 3.59
CA ALA A 48 -0.01 7.56 3.45
C ALA A 48 0.62 8.50 4.48
N ALA A 49 0.75 8.07 5.74
CA ALA A 49 1.44 8.82 6.79
C ALA A 49 2.93 9.08 6.44
N ALA A 50 3.59 8.14 5.76
CA ALA A 50 4.97 8.27 5.29
C ALA A 50 5.12 9.04 3.97
N GLY A 51 4.02 9.48 3.34
CA GLY A 51 4.07 10.20 2.06
C GLY A 51 4.38 9.33 0.84
N HIS A 52 4.05 8.03 0.86
CA HIS A 52 4.26 7.12 -0.26
C HIS A 52 3.20 7.28 -1.37
N VAL A 53 3.16 8.46 -2.01
CA VAL A 53 2.14 8.89 -2.98
C VAL A 53 1.93 7.89 -4.11
N ARG A 54 3.00 7.30 -4.66
CA ARG A 54 2.89 6.32 -5.77
C ARG A 54 2.44 4.94 -5.31
N GLY A 55 2.79 4.55 -4.08
CA GLY A 55 2.48 3.22 -3.55
C GLY A 55 1.02 3.10 -3.08
N VAL A 56 0.48 4.17 -2.50
CA VAL A 56 -0.87 4.17 -1.92
C VAL A 56 -1.94 3.68 -2.92
N PRO A 57 -2.06 4.20 -4.17
CA PRO A 57 -3.09 3.75 -5.11
C PRO A 57 -2.98 2.26 -5.47
N ALA A 58 -1.77 1.72 -5.59
CA ALA A 58 -1.56 0.30 -5.88
C ALA A 58 -2.08 -0.60 -4.74
N HIS A 59 -1.87 -0.18 -3.49
CA HIS A 59 -2.38 -0.90 -2.32
C HIS A 59 -3.89 -0.69 -2.10
N VAL A 60 -4.45 0.45 -2.49
CA VAL A 60 -5.90 0.65 -2.53
C VAL A 60 -6.56 -0.25 -3.57
N ALA A 61 -5.92 -0.47 -4.72
CA ALA A 61 -6.43 -1.40 -5.73
C ALA A 61 -6.47 -2.85 -5.20
N ARG A 62 -5.45 -3.25 -4.44
CA ARG A 62 -5.45 -4.54 -3.73
C ARG A 62 -6.54 -4.62 -2.67
N LEU A 63 -6.75 -3.56 -1.89
CA LEU A 63 -7.83 -3.48 -0.91
C LEU A 63 -9.21 -3.66 -1.56
N ARG A 64 -9.45 -2.98 -2.68
CA ARG A 64 -10.68 -3.15 -3.47
C ARG A 64 -10.85 -4.60 -3.93
N ALA A 65 -9.79 -5.24 -4.41
CA ALA A 65 -9.83 -6.65 -4.81
C ALA A 65 -10.09 -7.61 -3.63
N LEU A 66 -9.71 -7.21 -2.41
CA LEU A 66 -10.01 -7.92 -1.16
C LEU A 66 -11.41 -7.59 -0.59
N GLY A 67 -12.24 -6.84 -1.33
CA GLY A 67 -13.59 -6.46 -0.91
C GLY A 67 -13.64 -5.33 0.12
N ALA A 68 -12.58 -4.52 0.23
CA ALA A 68 -12.66 -3.27 0.99
C ALA A 68 -13.54 -2.24 0.28
N THR A 69 -14.37 -1.55 1.05
CA THR A 69 -15.21 -0.47 0.56
C THR A 69 -14.42 0.84 0.45
N ARG A 70 -14.92 1.77 -0.37
CA ARG A 70 -14.39 3.14 -0.42
C ARG A 70 -14.33 3.77 0.97
N GLN A 71 -15.35 3.53 1.78
CA GLN A 71 -15.48 4.11 3.12
C GLN A 71 -14.42 3.57 4.09
N GLU A 72 -14.17 2.25 4.10
CA GLU A 72 -13.13 1.65 4.93
C GLU A 72 -11.73 2.22 4.62
N VAL A 73 -11.43 2.42 3.34
CA VAL A 73 -10.16 3.03 2.92
C VAL A 73 -10.09 4.50 3.32
N LEU A 74 -11.17 5.27 3.11
CA LEU A 74 -11.24 6.67 3.51
C LEU A 74 -11.00 6.83 5.02
N GLU A 75 -11.70 6.06 5.85
CA GLU A 75 -11.57 6.14 7.31
C GLU A 75 -10.16 5.76 7.77
N ALA A 76 -9.55 4.71 7.20
CA ALA A 76 -8.17 4.34 7.51
C ALA A 76 -7.16 5.46 7.16
N LEU A 77 -7.35 6.15 6.04
CA LEU A 77 -6.51 7.27 5.63
C LEU A 77 -6.73 8.51 6.52
N LEU A 78 -7.97 8.79 6.94
CA LEU A 78 -8.25 9.90 7.87
C LEU A 78 -7.60 9.70 9.23
N MET A 79 -7.45 8.45 9.69
CA MET A 79 -6.77 8.12 10.94
C MET A 79 -5.28 8.49 10.97
N THR A 80 -4.68 8.86 9.84
CA THR A 80 -3.30 9.36 9.82
C THR A 80 -3.19 10.82 10.29
N LEU A 81 -4.28 11.60 10.25
CA LEU A 81 -4.26 13.05 10.53
C LEU A 81 -3.68 13.41 11.91
N PRO A 82 -4.04 12.73 13.03
CA PRO A 82 -3.52 13.09 14.35
C PRO A 82 -2.00 12.89 14.49
N ALA A 83 -1.42 11.94 13.75
CA ALA A 83 -0.01 11.56 13.89
C ALA A 83 0.89 12.15 12.78
N ALA A 84 0.40 12.23 11.55
CA ALA A 84 1.17 12.63 10.36
C ALA A 84 0.81 14.04 9.84
N GLY A 85 -0.29 14.62 10.33
CA GLY A 85 -0.79 15.90 9.85
C GLY A 85 -1.41 15.84 8.44
N PHE A 86 -1.77 17.02 7.92
CA PHE A 86 -2.53 17.16 6.68
C PHE A 86 -1.69 16.96 5.39
N GLY A 87 -0.40 17.32 5.44
CA GLY A 87 0.48 17.35 4.27
C GLY A 87 0.54 16.02 3.51
N PRO A 88 1.02 14.93 4.14
CA PRO A 88 1.13 13.63 3.47
C PRO A 88 -0.21 13.09 2.95
N LEU A 89 -1.29 13.25 3.72
CA LEU A 89 -2.61 12.80 3.32
C LEU A 89 -3.13 13.53 2.08
N SER A 90 -2.96 14.86 2.00
CA SER A 90 -3.46 15.66 0.87
C SER A 90 -2.85 15.23 -0.47
N GLN A 91 -1.63 14.71 -0.47
CA GLN A 91 -0.96 14.21 -1.67
C GLN A 91 -1.43 12.81 -2.08
N CYS A 92 -1.86 11.98 -1.12
CA CYS A 92 -2.24 10.59 -1.38
C CYS A 92 -3.74 10.42 -1.64
N LEU A 93 -4.59 11.22 -0.97
CA LEU A 93 -6.03 11.01 -0.91
C LEU A 93 -6.74 11.05 -2.28
N PRO A 94 -6.47 12.02 -3.18
CA PRO A 94 -7.15 12.05 -4.48
C PRO A 94 -6.88 10.80 -5.32
N ALA A 95 -5.62 10.38 -5.42
CA ALA A 95 -5.23 9.20 -6.18
C ALA A 95 -5.74 7.90 -5.53
N ALA A 96 -5.78 7.84 -4.20
CA ALA A 96 -6.39 6.72 -3.46
C ALA A 96 -7.89 6.58 -3.80
N MET A 97 -8.64 7.68 -3.78
CA MET A 97 -10.09 7.64 -4.05
C MET A 97 -10.43 7.35 -5.50
N ALA A 98 -9.60 7.82 -6.45
CA ALA A 98 -9.77 7.57 -7.88
C ALA A 98 -9.78 6.07 -8.24
N VAL A 99 -9.15 5.21 -7.43
CA VAL A 99 -9.14 3.75 -7.63
C VAL A 99 -10.56 3.15 -7.57
N PHE A 100 -11.49 3.79 -6.86
CA PHE A 100 -12.88 3.34 -6.75
C PHE A 100 -13.81 3.95 -7.81
N ASP A 101 -13.30 4.86 -8.65
CA ASP A 101 -14.05 5.50 -9.74
C ASP A 101 -13.90 4.75 -11.08
N ALA A 102 -12.93 3.84 -11.16
CA ALA A 102 -12.67 2.96 -12.31
C ALA A 102 -13.46 1.65 -12.24
#